data_AF-A0A8H5BHD4-F1
#
_entry.id   AF-A0A8H5BHD4-F1
#
_cell.length_a   1.000
_cell.length_b   1.000
_cell.length_c   1.000
_cell.angle_alpha   90.00
_cell.angle_beta   90.00
_cell.angle_gamma   90.00
#
_symmetry.space_group_name_H-M   'P 1'
#
loop_
_entity.id
_entity.type
_entity.pdbx_description
1 polymer ?
#
loop_
_entity_poly.entity_id
_entity_poly.type
_entity_poly.pdbx_seq_one_letter_code
_entity_poly.pdbx_strand_id
1 'polypeptide(L)'
;MKKDGKANHEWVPILYLYEIVKSSAKRERDWGHLVFTDLTLTRFLIVMIFPAACDCGNYSHHDYGALTRYQADRFMSLLHYLKYEWSESKNKPNWSAVITHTMTMYEWSESENKPDWVRATYTTLDQAFKLNPELFDLAQGKPNLPPIFHVTADNFIPTLLDSELEKIDNVVAQGMRKKRAEPSTRDRVLIVNPKEGKPNVNSTVWKNKNPRQCSFCEKVSKDKDLQKCSRCKLMFYRGKECQRMAWPSHKFFCKSVTQTA
;
A
#
# COMPACT_ATOMS: atom_id res chain seq x y z
N MET A 1 5.46 43.79 2.65
CA MET A 1 5.77 42.42 2.19
C MET A 1 5.59 41.48 3.38
N LYS A 2 4.54 40.63 3.38
CA LYS A 2 4.42 39.55 4.37
C LYS A 2 5.47 38.50 4.01
N LYS A 3 6.35 38.18 4.94
CA LYS A 3 7.26 37.03 4.78
C LYS A 3 6.39 35.78 4.79
N ASP A 4 6.40 35.04 3.69
CA ASP A 4 5.74 33.75 3.59
C ASP A 4 6.26 32.85 4.71
N GLY A 5 5.38 32.50 5.64
CA GLY A 5 5.67 31.56 6.70
C GLY A 5 5.94 30.21 6.08
N LYS A 6 7.22 29.81 6.02
CA LYS A 6 7.60 28.44 5.71
C LYS A 6 6.91 27.53 6.73
N ALA A 7 5.94 26.74 6.28
CA ALA A 7 5.39 25.67 7.09
C ALA A 7 6.56 24.75 7.49
N ASN A 8 6.80 24.61 8.79
CA ASN A 8 7.75 23.63 9.31
C ASN A 8 7.14 22.24 9.07
N HIS A 9 7.49 21.61 7.94
CA HIS A 9 7.18 20.22 7.62
C HIS A 9 8.08 19.28 8.44
N GLU A 10 8.11 19.44 9.76
CA GLU A 10 9.10 18.81 10.64
C GLU A 10 8.79 17.32 10.90
N TRP A 11 7.58 16.87 10.56
CA TRP A 11 7.16 15.48 10.76
C TRP A 11 6.40 14.95 9.55
N VAL A 12 7.06 14.06 8.82
CA VAL A 12 6.45 13.28 7.74
C VAL A 12 6.31 11.83 8.24
N PRO A 13 5.08 11.29 8.35
CA PRO A 13 4.90 9.91 8.76
C PRO A 13 5.44 8.96 7.69
N ILE A 14 6.20 7.95 8.13
CA ILE A 14 6.75 6.88 7.29
C ILE A 14 6.12 5.56 7.72
N LEU A 15 5.43 4.91 6.79
CA LEU A 15 4.95 3.55 6.94
C LEU A 15 5.99 2.59 6.34
N TYR A 16 6.74 1.94 7.22
CA TYR A 16 7.68 0.90 6.84
C TYR A 16 6.94 -0.40 6.50
N LEU A 17 7.40 -1.10 5.46
CA LEU A 17 6.80 -2.37 5.02
C LEU A 17 5.29 -2.23 4.85
N TYR A 18 4.89 -1.23 4.08
CA TYR A 18 3.53 -1.02 3.67
C TYR A 18 3.05 -2.19 2.78
N GLU A 19 1.87 -2.71 3.10
CA GLU A 19 1.09 -3.59 2.21
C GLU A 19 -0.28 -2.96 1.95
N ILE A 20 -0.80 -3.12 0.73
CA ILE A 20 -2.11 -2.58 0.28
C ILE A 20 -3.22 -2.93 1.28
N VAL A 21 -3.23 -4.18 1.72
CA VAL A 21 -4.14 -4.67 2.75
C VAL A 21 -3.43 -5.73 3.56
N LYS A 22 -3.71 -5.77 4.87
CA LYS A 22 -3.08 -6.72 5.78
C LYS A 22 -3.15 -8.14 5.20
N SER A 23 -2.04 -8.88 5.21
CA SER A 23 -1.87 -10.22 4.63
C SER A 23 -1.81 -10.33 3.10
N SER A 24 -1.80 -9.22 2.36
CA SER A 24 -1.71 -9.26 0.90
C SER A 24 -0.28 -9.49 0.42
N ALA A 25 0.72 -8.96 1.12
CA ALA A 25 2.11 -9.06 0.68
C ALA A 25 2.66 -10.47 0.89
N LYS A 26 2.67 -11.31 -0.15
CA LYS A 26 3.07 -12.72 -0.08
C LYS A 26 4.56 -12.92 -0.28
N ARG A 27 5.24 -11.97 -0.94
CA ARG A 27 6.66 -12.00 -1.28
C ARG A 27 7.31 -10.64 -0.98
N GLU A 28 8.64 -10.61 -0.95
CA GLU A 28 9.38 -9.38 -0.63
C GLU A 28 9.03 -8.22 -1.57
N ARG A 29 8.85 -8.54 -2.85
CA ARG A 29 8.45 -7.56 -3.87
C ARG A 29 7.06 -6.96 -3.69
N ASP A 30 6.23 -7.55 -2.83
CA ASP A 30 4.86 -7.08 -2.59
C ASP A 30 4.83 -5.99 -1.49
N TRP A 31 5.94 -5.73 -0.80
CA TRP A 31 6.11 -4.65 0.17
C TRP A 31 6.64 -3.36 -0.47
N GLY A 32 6.42 -2.22 0.18
CA GLY A 32 7.15 -0.96 -0.07
C GLY A 32 7.28 -0.13 1.20
N HIS A 33 7.90 1.05 1.13
CA HIS A 33 7.82 2.04 2.21
C HIS A 33 7.06 3.26 1.70
N LEU A 34 6.02 3.66 2.44
CA LEU A 34 5.13 4.76 2.06
C LEU A 34 5.39 5.96 2.96
N VAL A 35 5.56 7.12 2.35
CA VAL A 35 5.89 8.40 2.97
C VAL A 35 4.82 9.41 2.57
N PHE A 36 4.19 10.06 3.53
CA PHE A 36 3.15 11.07 3.26
C PHE A 36 3.79 12.44 3.07
N THR A 37 3.76 12.98 1.85
CA THR A 37 4.45 14.25 1.57
C THR A 37 3.71 15.47 2.11
N ASP A 38 2.41 15.33 2.37
CA ASP A 38 1.60 16.35 2.99
C ASP A 38 0.49 15.75 3.85
N LEU A 39 -0.20 16.63 4.58
CA LEU A 39 -1.39 16.31 5.36
C LEU A 39 -2.65 16.24 4.49
N THR A 40 -2.61 16.64 3.21
CA THR A 40 -3.81 16.65 2.37
C THR A 40 -4.11 15.28 1.76
N LEU A 41 -3.18 14.32 1.86
CA LEU A 41 -3.33 12.97 1.29
C LEU A 41 -3.62 13.03 -0.22
N THR A 42 -3.15 14.08 -0.88
CA THR A 42 -3.26 14.25 -2.34
C THR A 42 -1.96 13.87 -3.02
N ARG A 43 -0.84 13.93 -2.28
CA ARG A 43 0.51 13.69 -2.79
C ARG A 43 1.22 12.65 -1.92
N PHE A 44 1.57 11.54 -2.57
CA PHE A 44 2.17 10.40 -1.90
C PHE A 44 3.55 10.12 -2.44
N LEU A 45 4.47 9.76 -1.55
CA LEU A 45 5.80 9.33 -1.93
C LEU A 45 6.02 7.88 -1.50
N ILE A 46 6.40 7.04 -2.46
CA ILE A 46 6.84 5.67 -2.19
C ILE A 46 8.36 5.63 -2.33
N VAL A 47 9.01 5.14 -1.29
CA VAL A 47 10.45 4.90 -1.30
C VAL A 47 10.66 3.41 -1.17
N MET A 48 11.25 2.79 -2.17
CA MET A 48 11.68 1.40 -2.07
C MET A 48 13.11 1.36 -1.53
N ILE A 49 13.34 0.54 -0.51
CA ILE A 49 14.69 0.31 0.02
C ILE A 49 15.15 -1.03 -0.52
N PHE A 50 16.21 -0.99 -1.33
CA PHE A 50 16.79 -2.19 -1.92
C PHE A 50 18.15 -2.50 -1.30
N PRO A 51 18.58 -3.78 -1.30
CA PRO A 51 19.94 -4.12 -0.91
C PRO A 51 20.96 -3.45 -1.85
N ALA A 52 22.21 -3.39 -1.38
CA ALA A 52 23.33 -2.87 -2.18
C ALA A 52 23.38 -3.53 -3.56
N ALA A 53 23.87 -2.77 -4.52
CA ALA A 53 24.30 -3.32 -5.79
C ALA A 53 25.22 -4.52 -5.60
N CYS A 54 24.93 -5.63 -6.28
CA CYS A 54 25.86 -6.73 -6.33
C CYS A 54 26.90 -6.44 -7.42
N ASP A 55 28.18 -6.53 -7.09
CA ASP A 55 29.29 -6.43 -8.07
C ASP A 55 29.32 -7.61 -9.07
N CYS A 56 28.40 -8.57 -8.93
CA CYS A 56 28.38 -9.83 -9.65
C CYS A 56 27.86 -9.77 -11.09
N GLY A 57 27.67 -8.57 -11.67
CA GLY A 57 27.19 -8.41 -13.05
C GLY A 57 25.79 -9.01 -13.30
N ASN A 58 25.02 -9.28 -12.25
CA ASN A 58 23.72 -9.92 -12.34
C ASN A 58 22.58 -8.90 -12.17
N TYR A 59 21.48 -9.16 -12.89
CA TYR A 59 20.44 -8.19 -13.30
C TYR A 59 19.57 -7.55 -12.20
N SER A 60 19.94 -7.58 -10.90
CA SER A 60 19.06 -7.08 -9.83
C SER A 60 18.74 -5.58 -9.93
N HIS A 61 19.60 -4.79 -10.57
CA HIS A 61 19.36 -3.35 -10.79
C HIS A 61 18.25 -3.05 -11.79
N HIS A 62 18.10 -3.87 -12.83
CA HIS A 62 17.06 -3.66 -13.84
C HIS A 62 15.65 -3.86 -13.25
N ASP A 63 15.54 -4.66 -12.18
CA ASP A 63 14.28 -4.93 -11.51
C ASP A 63 13.86 -3.78 -10.57
N TYR A 64 14.77 -2.95 -10.07
CA TYR A 64 14.45 -1.91 -9.07
C TYR A 64 13.48 -0.87 -9.61
N GLY A 65 13.73 -0.37 -10.82
CA GLY A 65 12.82 0.55 -11.50
C GLY A 65 11.44 -0.06 -11.72
N ALA A 66 11.40 -1.29 -12.26
CA ALA A 66 10.15 -2.00 -12.53
C ALA A 66 9.35 -2.29 -11.25
N LEU A 67 10.01 -2.70 -10.16
CA LEU A 67 9.39 -2.92 -8.86
C LEU A 67 8.87 -1.64 -8.23
N THR A 68 9.64 -0.56 -8.31
CA THR A 68 9.26 0.75 -7.77
C THR A 68 8.06 1.31 -8.51
N ARG A 69 8.07 1.25 -9.85
CA ARG A 69 6.93 1.65 -10.68
C ARG A 69 5.70 0.78 -10.38
N TYR A 70 5.87 -0.55 -10.30
CA TYR A 70 4.78 -1.46 -9.96
C TYR A 70 4.13 -1.13 -8.61
N GLN A 71 4.93 -0.82 -7.57
CA GLN A 71 4.38 -0.43 -6.27
C GLN A 71 3.64 0.91 -6.33
N ALA A 72 4.11 1.86 -7.14
CA ALA A 72 3.43 3.13 -7.38
C ALA A 72 2.09 2.96 -8.10
N ASP A 73 2.07 2.17 -9.17
CA ASP A 73 0.86 1.81 -9.91
C ASP A 73 -0.16 1.09 -9.01
N ARG A 74 0.33 0.22 -8.13
CA ARG A 74 -0.48 -0.56 -7.19
C ARG A 74 -1.07 0.28 -6.08
N PHE A 75 -0.32 1.23 -5.58
CA PHE A 75 -0.83 2.20 -4.62
C PHE A 75 -1.83 3.16 -5.27
N MET A 76 -1.56 3.64 -6.49
CA MET A 76 -2.53 4.46 -7.22
C MET A 76 -3.83 3.70 -7.53
N SER A 77 -3.73 2.41 -7.89
CA SER A 77 -4.90 1.53 -8.05
C SER A 77 -5.74 1.46 -6.77
N LEU A 78 -5.10 1.37 -5.60
CA LEU A 78 -5.80 1.40 -4.31
C LEU A 78 -6.48 2.75 -4.08
N LEU A 79 -5.76 3.86 -4.28
CA LEU A 79 -6.31 5.20 -4.10
C LEU A 79 -7.53 5.43 -5.02
N HIS A 80 -7.45 4.99 -6.27
CA HIS A 80 -8.54 5.08 -7.24
C HIS A 80 -9.74 4.21 -6.83
N TYR A 81 -9.49 3.00 -6.32
CA TYR A 81 -10.54 2.10 -5.81
C TYR A 81 -11.28 2.72 -4.62
N LEU A 82 -10.52 3.21 -3.64
CA LEU A 82 -11.08 3.78 -2.41
C LEU A 82 -11.78 5.11 -2.67
N LYS A 83 -11.30 5.94 -3.60
CA LYS A 83 -11.94 7.22 -3.96
C LYS A 83 -13.40 7.04 -4.36
N TYR A 84 -13.70 6.02 -5.18
CA TYR A 84 -15.06 5.74 -5.61
C TYR A 84 -15.97 5.35 -4.44
N GLU A 85 -15.48 4.46 -3.57
CA GLU A 85 -16.15 4.07 -2.33
C GLU A 85 -16.43 5.26 -1.40
N TRP A 86 -15.65 6.34 -1.54
CA TRP A 86 -15.77 7.55 -0.74
C TRP A 86 -16.76 8.55 -1.32
N SER A 87 -16.76 8.77 -2.64
CA SER A 87 -17.65 9.75 -3.29
C SER A 87 -19.13 9.40 -3.17
N GLU A 88 -19.47 8.11 -3.15
CA GLU A 88 -20.87 7.65 -3.03
C GLU A 88 -21.37 7.63 -1.58
N SER A 89 -20.48 7.82 -0.60
CA SER A 89 -20.89 7.75 0.80
C SER A 89 -21.27 9.10 1.38
N LYS A 90 -22.57 9.28 1.66
CA LYS A 90 -23.08 10.43 2.45
C LYS A 90 -22.38 10.58 3.82
N ASN A 91 -21.78 9.49 4.32
CA ASN A 91 -20.93 9.49 5.50
C ASN A 91 -19.47 9.52 5.05
N LYS A 92 -18.85 10.71 5.09
CA LYS A 92 -17.41 10.91 4.84
C LYS A 92 -16.62 9.84 5.61
N PRO A 93 -15.71 9.09 4.97
CA PRO A 93 -14.91 8.09 5.67
C PRO A 93 -14.08 8.78 6.76
N ASN A 94 -14.12 8.21 7.96
CA ASN A 94 -13.18 8.61 8.99
C ASN A 94 -11.82 7.98 8.65
N TRP A 95 -10.95 8.74 7.98
CA TRP A 95 -9.56 8.36 7.72
C TRP A 95 -8.81 7.91 8.99
N SER A 96 -9.31 8.29 10.17
CA SER A 96 -8.80 7.81 11.45
C SER A 96 -8.78 6.29 11.58
N ALA A 97 -9.54 5.51 10.80
CA ALA A 97 -9.49 4.04 10.89
C ALA A 97 -8.35 3.40 10.08
N VAL A 98 -7.81 4.08 9.06
CA VAL A 98 -6.75 3.54 8.17
C VAL A 98 -5.39 4.21 8.43
N ILE A 99 -5.40 5.50 8.83
CA ILE A 99 -4.21 6.25 9.23
C ILE A 99 -4.49 6.80 10.63
N THR A 100 -4.69 5.90 11.60
CA THR A 100 -4.93 6.29 12.99
C THR A 100 -3.64 6.86 13.56
N HIS A 101 -3.48 8.19 13.61
CA HIS A 101 -3.05 8.94 14.82
C HIS A 101 -2.74 10.44 14.63
N THR A 102 -2.83 11.07 13.44
CA THR A 102 -2.30 12.46 13.29
C THR A 102 -3.20 13.53 12.67
N MET A 103 -4.45 13.28 12.29
CA MET A 103 -5.29 14.33 11.68
C MET A 103 -6.66 14.47 12.34
N THR A 104 -6.76 15.44 13.24
CA THR A 104 -8.03 16.03 13.67
C THR A 104 -8.15 17.45 13.09
N MET A 105 -9.33 17.78 12.56
CA MET A 105 -9.91 19.15 12.47
C MET A 105 -9.85 20.02 11.19
N TYR A 106 -9.47 19.55 10.00
CA TYR A 106 -9.71 20.35 8.79
C TYR A 106 -11.03 20.00 8.09
N GLU A 107 -11.82 21.03 7.75
CA GLU A 107 -13.04 20.91 6.93
C GLU A 107 -12.71 20.34 5.55
N TRP A 108 -13.25 19.17 5.26
CA TRP A 108 -13.06 18.46 3.99
C TRP A 108 -13.89 19.11 2.87
N SER A 109 -13.25 19.87 1.97
CA SER A 109 -13.85 20.29 0.70
C SER A 109 -13.93 19.10 -0.28
N GLU A 110 -15.07 18.93 -0.95
CA GLU A 110 -15.36 17.75 -1.81
C GLU A 110 -14.62 17.79 -3.16
N SER A 111 -14.11 18.94 -3.58
CA SER A 111 -13.49 19.13 -4.90
C SER A 111 -11.96 19.01 -4.91
N GLU A 112 -11.28 19.10 -3.76
CA GLU A 112 -9.83 19.33 -3.72
C GLU A 112 -8.97 18.14 -3.26
N ASN A 113 -9.56 17.08 -2.71
CA ASN A 113 -8.79 15.95 -2.15
C ASN A 113 -8.77 14.72 -3.07
N LYS A 114 -8.58 14.94 -4.38
CA LYS A 114 -8.28 13.83 -5.28
C LYS A 114 -6.79 13.50 -5.13
N PRO A 115 -6.41 12.21 -5.09
CA PRO A 115 -5.02 11.84 -5.20
C PRO A 115 -4.51 12.35 -6.55
N ASP A 116 -3.66 13.37 -6.52
CA ASP A 116 -3.12 14.00 -7.73
C ASP A 116 -2.08 13.06 -8.33
N TRP A 117 -1.17 12.59 -7.46
CA TRP A 117 -0.09 11.74 -7.88
C TRP A 117 0.50 10.89 -6.77
N VAL A 118 1.12 9.80 -7.21
CA VAL A 118 2.06 8.98 -6.45
C VAL A 118 3.42 9.14 -7.11
N ARG A 119 4.38 9.72 -6.38
CA ARG A 119 5.78 9.68 -6.76
C ARG A 119 6.42 8.46 -6.15
N ALA A 120 7.31 7.83 -6.89
CA ALA A 120 8.07 6.74 -6.34
C ALA A 120 9.52 6.80 -6.77
N THR A 121 10.40 6.44 -5.85
CA THR A 121 11.82 6.27 -6.11
C THR A 121 12.34 5.13 -5.25
N TYR A 122 13.63 4.86 -5.38
CA TYR A 122 14.30 3.89 -4.54
C TYR A 122 15.65 4.40 -4.07
N THR A 123 16.12 3.83 -2.98
CA THR A 123 17.46 4.04 -2.45
C THR A 123 18.08 2.71 -2.05
N THR A 124 19.39 2.69 -1.94
CA THR A 124 20.19 1.50 -1.68
C THR A 124 21.23 1.79 -0.59
N LEU A 125 21.86 0.74 -0.09
CA LEU A 125 22.90 0.86 0.95
C LEU A 125 24.13 1.65 0.45
N ASP A 126 24.52 1.49 -0.82
CA ASP A 126 25.60 2.25 -1.45
C ASP A 126 25.31 3.76 -1.53
N GLN A 127 24.03 4.13 -1.53
CA GLN A 127 23.60 5.53 -1.44
C GLN A 127 23.44 6.02 0.01
N ALA A 128 23.82 5.20 0.99
CA ALA A 128 23.60 5.45 2.42
C ALA A 128 22.14 5.80 2.74
N PHE A 129 21.19 5.20 2.01
CA PHE A 129 19.76 5.46 2.12
C PHE A 129 19.36 6.92 1.88
N LYS A 130 20.21 7.72 1.20
CA LYS A 130 19.90 9.11 0.87
C LYS A 130 18.90 9.15 -0.29
N LEU A 131 17.89 10.01 -0.14
CA LEU A 131 16.96 10.33 -1.21
C LEU A 131 17.49 11.50 -2.04
N ASN A 132 17.16 11.50 -3.33
CA ASN A 132 17.39 12.68 -4.16
C ASN A 132 16.60 13.87 -3.57
N PRO A 133 17.23 15.00 -3.23
CA PRO A 133 16.50 16.18 -2.76
C PRO A 133 15.44 16.66 -3.76
N GLU A 134 15.68 16.47 -5.07
CA GLU A 134 14.75 16.83 -6.14
C GLU A 134 13.49 15.94 -6.17
N LEU A 135 13.41 14.89 -5.34
CA LEU A 135 12.21 14.08 -5.19
C LEU A 135 10.98 14.92 -4.83
N PHE A 136 11.21 16.00 -4.10
CA PHE A 136 10.19 16.97 -3.70
C PHE A 136 10.00 18.08 -4.74
N ASP A 137 10.95 18.28 -5.64
CA ASP A 137 10.89 19.28 -6.69
C ASP A 137 10.21 18.72 -7.94
N LEU A 138 9.45 19.54 -8.66
CA LEU A 138 8.79 19.12 -9.90
C LEU A 138 9.76 18.96 -11.10
N ALA A 139 11.04 19.28 -10.91
CA ALA A 139 12.04 19.24 -11.97
C ALA A 139 12.41 17.82 -12.40
N GLN A 140 12.73 17.65 -13.69
CA GLN A 140 13.15 16.37 -14.25
C GLN A 140 14.54 15.97 -13.70
N GLY A 141 14.69 14.68 -13.40
CA GLY A 141 15.84 14.16 -12.66
C GLY A 141 17.18 14.22 -13.41
N LYS A 142 18.26 14.24 -12.64
CA LYS A 142 19.64 14.11 -13.13
C LYS A 142 19.95 12.68 -13.60
N PRO A 143 20.81 12.49 -14.62
CA PRO A 143 21.08 11.18 -15.24
C PRO A 143 21.73 10.13 -14.32
N ASN A 144 22.30 10.53 -13.17
CA ASN A 144 23.02 9.64 -12.25
C ASN A 144 22.22 9.27 -10.99
N LEU A 145 20.93 9.62 -10.93
CA LEU A 145 20.09 9.37 -9.77
C LEU A 145 19.02 8.31 -10.10
N PRO A 146 18.56 7.55 -9.10
CA PRO A 146 17.42 6.66 -9.26
C PRO A 146 16.26 7.41 -9.94
N PRO A 147 15.58 6.78 -10.92
CA PRO A 147 14.44 7.41 -11.58
C PRO A 147 13.35 7.77 -10.57
N ILE A 148 12.69 8.90 -10.83
CA ILE A 148 11.48 9.31 -10.12
C ILE A 148 10.30 8.95 -11.01
N PHE A 149 9.51 7.98 -10.57
CA PHE A 149 8.28 7.61 -11.25
C PHE A 149 7.17 8.53 -10.81
N HIS A 150 6.51 9.19 -11.77
CA HIS A 150 5.35 10.02 -11.53
C HIS A 150 4.09 9.29 -12.03
N VAL A 151 3.33 8.74 -11.09
CA VAL A 151 2.10 7.99 -11.36
C VAL A 151 0.89 8.86 -11.05
N THR A 152 -0.03 8.99 -11.99
CA THR A 152 -1.26 9.79 -11.89
C THR A 152 -2.48 8.91 -12.16
N ALA A 153 -3.68 9.43 -11.92
CA ALA A 153 -4.92 8.71 -12.22
C ALA A 153 -5.07 8.38 -13.72
N ASP A 154 -4.38 9.12 -14.59
CA ASP A 154 -4.49 8.97 -16.05
C ASP A 154 -3.41 8.04 -16.65
N ASN A 155 -2.34 7.75 -15.90
CA ASN A 155 -1.21 6.99 -16.43
C ASN A 155 -0.85 5.73 -15.61
N PHE A 156 -1.60 5.41 -14.56
CA PHE A 156 -1.33 4.23 -13.75
C PHE A 156 -1.72 2.95 -14.49
N ILE A 157 -0.99 1.88 -14.20
CA ILE A 157 -1.31 0.54 -14.68
C ILE A 157 -2.15 -0.17 -13.61
N PRO A 158 -3.38 -0.65 -13.92
CA PRO A 158 -4.19 -1.43 -12.99
C PRO A 158 -3.40 -2.65 -12.48
N THR A 159 -3.23 -2.77 -11.17
CA THR A 159 -2.29 -3.74 -10.56
C THR A 159 -2.85 -4.54 -9.39
N LEU A 160 -4.14 -4.36 -9.03
CA LEU A 160 -4.78 -5.10 -7.96
C LEU A 160 -5.32 -6.44 -8.44
N LEU A 161 -5.19 -7.47 -7.59
CA LEU A 161 -5.77 -8.79 -7.82
C LEU A 161 -7.17 -8.86 -7.24
N ASP A 162 -8.01 -9.75 -7.78
CA ASP A 162 -9.36 -9.95 -7.24
C ASP A 162 -9.35 -10.35 -5.75
N SER A 163 -8.42 -11.25 -5.36
CA SER A 163 -8.23 -11.64 -3.96
C SER A 163 -7.76 -10.51 -3.03
N GLU A 164 -7.24 -9.43 -3.60
CA GLU A 164 -6.81 -8.25 -2.83
C GLU A 164 -7.96 -7.27 -2.70
N LEU A 165 -8.72 -7.07 -3.78
CA LEU A 165 -9.97 -6.31 -3.75
C LEU A 165 -10.99 -6.94 -2.80
N GLU A 166 -11.14 -8.27 -2.76
CA GLU A 166 -11.96 -8.97 -1.75
C GLU A 166 -11.50 -8.60 -0.32
N LYS A 167 -10.19 -8.56 -0.07
CA LYS A 167 -9.66 -8.19 1.25
C LYS A 167 -9.88 -6.71 1.57
N ILE A 168 -9.74 -5.83 0.59
CA ILE A 168 -10.01 -4.39 0.74
C ILE A 168 -11.48 -4.19 1.07
N ASP A 169 -12.39 -4.82 0.32
CA ASP A 169 -13.85 -4.81 0.58
C ASP A 169 -14.13 -5.25 2.02
N ASN A 170 -13.50 -6.35 2.43
CA ASN A 170 -13.65 -6.89 3.78
C ASN A 170 -13.14 -5.95 4.88
N VAL A 171 -12.16 -5.07 4.58
CA VAL A 171 -11.65 -4.05 5.52
C VAL A 171 -12.56 -2.82 5.50
N VAL A 172 -13.00 -2.37 4.33
CA VAL A 172 -13.90 -1.21 4.19
C VAL A 172 -15.26 -1.48 4.85
N ALA A 173 -15.79 -2.69 4.70
CA ALA A 173 -17.03 -3.13 5.35
C ALA A 173 -16.95 -3.13 6.89
N GLN A 174 -15.74 -3.09 7.49
CA GLN A 174 -15.58 -3.04 8.95
C GLN A 174 -15.98 -1.72 9.57
N GLY A 175 -15.90 -0.62 8.81
CA GLY A 175 -16.24 0.70 9.31
C GLY A 175 -17.71 1.07 9.14
N MET A 176 -18.43 0.49 8.16
CA MET A 176 -19.75 0.98 7.75
C MET A 176 -20.60 -0.13 7.11
N ARG A 177 -21.92 -0.12 7.35
CA ARG A 177 -22.90 -0.88 6.55
C ARG A 177 -23.01 -0.23 5.16
N LYS A 178 -22.10 -0.57 4.25
CA LYS A 178 -22.05 0.01 2.90
C LYS A 178 -22.37 -1.02 1.83
N LYS A 179 -22.97 -0.53 0.74
CA LYS A 179 -23.05 -1.26 -0.52
C LYS A 179 -21.64 -1.33 -1.10
N ARG A 180 -21.31 -2.46 -1.72
CA ARG A 180 -20.05 -2.70 -2.42
C ARG A 180 -19.89 -1.70 -3.58
N ALA A 181 -18.66 -1.31 -3.93
CA ALA A 181 -18.37 -0.56 -5.14
C ALA A 181 -19.07 -1.17 -6.35
N GLU A 182 -19.57 -0.28 -7.22
CA GLU A 182 -20.09 -0.66 -8.52
C GLU A 182 -19.02 -1.47 -9.30
N PRO A 183 -19.42 -2.52 -10.03
CA PRO A 183 -18.52 -3.37 -10.81
C PRO A 183 -17.55 -2.55 -11.69
N SER A 184 -18.02 -1.44 -12.26
CA SER A 184 -17.23 -0.59 -13.15
C SER A 184 -15.96 -0.02 -12.52
N THR A 185 -15.93 0.22 -11.20
CA THR A 185 -14.73 0.71 -10.51
C THR A 185 -13.75 -0.42 -10.25
N ARG A 186 -14.26 -1.60 -9.89
CA ARG A 186 -13.45 -2.80 -9.66
C ARG A 186 -12.69 -3.16 -10.94
N ASP A 187 -13.37 -3.13 -12.07
CA ASP A 187 -12.81 -3.47 -13.38
C ASP A 187 -11.69 -2.51 -13.82
N ARG A 188 -11.73 -1.24 -13.39
CA ARG A 188 -10.69 -0.23 -13.72
C ARG A 188 -9.36 -0.46 -13.00
N VAL A 189 -9.36 -1.12 -11.85
CA VAL A 189 -8.16 -1.31 -11.02
C VAL A 189 -7.69 -2.76 -10.99
N LEU A 190 -8.54 -3.68 -11.47
CA LEU A 190 -8.27 -5.10 -11.55
C LEU A 190 -7.28 -5.38 -12.69
N ILE A 191 -6.24 -6.16 -12.39
CA ILE A 191 -5.45 -6.79 -13.44
C ILE A 191 -6.31 -7.82 -14.18
N VAL A 192 -6.47 -7.65 -15.49
CA VAL A 192 -7.10 -8.65 -16.37
C VAL A 192 -6.26 -9.93 -16.45
N ASN A 193 -4.94 -9.81 -16.58
CA ASN A 193 -4.01 -10.95 -16.62
C ASN A 193 -2.91 -10.85 -15.54
N PRO A 194 -3.00 -11.64 -14.44
CA PRO A 194 -2.03 -11.61 -13.33
C PRO A 194 -0.57 -11.85 -13.73
N LYS A 195 -0.33 -12.42 -14.92
CA LYS A 195 1.01 -12.68 -15.45
C LYS A 195 1.62 -11.44 -16.13
N GLU A 196 0.79 -10.57 -16.69
CA GLU A 196 1.24 -9.38 -17.43
C GLU A 196 1.46 -8.18 -16.51
N GLY A 197 0.61 -8.02 -15.50
CA GLY A 197 0.69 -6.84 -14.62
C GLY A 197 1.76 -6.93 -13.52
N LYS A 198 2.48 -8.04 -13.38
CA LYS A 198 3.54 -8.20 -12.38
C LYS A 198 4.91 -8.16 -13.03
N PRO A 199 5.86 -7.36 -12.52
CA PRO A 199 7.20 -7.34 -13.06
C PRO A 199 7.83 -8.74 -12.95
N ASN A 200 8.37 -9.21 -14.07
CA ASN A 200 9.11 -10.46 -14.12
C ASN A 200 10.51 -10.27 -13.56
N VAL A 201 10.59 -10.30 -12.24
CA VAL A 201 11.86 -10.21 -11.52
C VAL A 201 12.59 -11.55 -11.56
N ASN A 202 13.86 -11.52 -11.96
CA ASN A 202 14.63 -12.75 -12.14
C ASN A 202 15.15 -13.30 -10.80
N SER A 203 15.49 -12.41 -9.87
CA SER A 203 16.08 -12.78 -8.59
C SER A 203 15.16 -13.66 -7.73
N THR A 204 15.74 -14.73 -7.18
CA THR A 204 15.08 -15.67 -6.27
C THR A 204 14.64 -14.99 -4.97
N VAL A 205 15.35 -13.95 -4.53
CA VAL A 205 15.02 -13.16 -3.34
C VAL A 205 13.60 -12.60 -3.44
N TRP A 206 13.24 -12.03 -4.59
CA TRP A 206 11.91 -11.46 -4.84
C TRP A 206 10.80 -12.51 -4.99
N LYS A 207 11.17 -13.78 -5.18
CA LYS A 207 10.26 -14.92 -5.31
C LYS A 207 10.00 -15.60 -3.98
N ASN A 208 10.84 -15.37 -2.97
CA ASN A 208 10.69 -15.94 -1.63
C ASN A 208 9.37 -15.52 -1.00
N LYS A 209 8.69 -16.48 -0.37
CA LYS A 209 7.46 -16.20 0.36
C LYS A 209 7.83 -15.55 1.70
N ASN A 210 7.14 -14.46 2.03
CA ASN A 210 7.28 -13.82 3.32
C ASN A 210 6.80 -14.78 4.41
N PRO A 211 7.55 -14.90 5.52
CA PRO A 211 7.02 -15.61 6.66
C PRO A 211 5.83 -14.83 7.23
N ARG A 212 4.94 -15.54 7.91
CA ARG A 212 3.72 -14.97 8.49
C ARG A 212 3.76 -15.11 9.99
N GLN A 213 3.14 -14.15 10.67
CA GLN A 213 3.10 -14.11 12.11
C GLN A 213 1.73 -14.60 12.60
N CYS A 214 1.73 -15.51 13.59
CA CYS A 214 0.51 -15.87 14.29
C CYS A 214 -0.07 -14.64 14.99
N SER A 215 -1.34 -14.34 14.76
CA SER A 215 -2.02 -13.17 15.34
C SER A 215 -2.33 -13.29 16.83
N PHE A 216 -2.01 -14.42 17.47
CA PHE A 216 -2.14 -14.61 18.91
C PHE A 216 -0.78 -14.73 19.60
N CYS A 217 -0.02 -15.77 19.27
CA CYS A 217 1.25 -16.06 19.95
C CYS A 217 2.46 -15.38 19.31
N GLU A 218 2.24 -14.57 18.27
CA GLU A 218 3.27 -13.75 17.60
C GLU A 218 4.46 -14.50 16.99
N LYS A 219 4.45 -15.84 17.03
CA LYS A 219 5.48 -16.67 16.42
C LYS A 219 5.39 -16.58 14.91
N VAL A 220 6.52 -16.30 14.30
CA VAL A 220 6.73 -16.28 12.86
C VAL A 220 6.85 -17.72 12.36
N SER A 221 6.14 -18.06 11.29
CA SER A 221 6.11 -19.41 10.69
C SER A 221 5.91 -19.32 9.18
N LYS A 222 6.15 -20.42 8.46
CA LYS A 222 5.88 -20.46 7.02
C LYS A 222 4.36 -20.41 6.81
N ASP A 223 3.91 -19.79 5.73
CA ASP A 223 2.48 -19.63 5.39
C ASP A 223 1.71 -20.97 5.42
N LYS A 224 2.37 -22.08 5.02
CA LYS A 224 1.78 -23.43 5.03
C LYS A 224 1.52 -24.00 6.43
N ASP A 225 2.19 -23.48 7.45
CA ASP A 225 2.10 -23.94 8.84
C ASP A 225 1.07 -23.11 9.64
N LEU A 226 0.35 -22.21 8.97
CA LEU A 226 -0.63 -21.31 9.57
C LEU A 226 -2.01 -21.49 8.94
N GLN A 227 -3.01 -21.57 9.79
CA GLN A 227 -4.41 -21.57 9.42
C GLN A 227 -4.91 -20.12 9.28
N LYS A 228 -5.62 -19.83 8.20
CA LYS A 228 -6.29 -18.54 8.02
C LYS A 228 -7.64 -18.58 8.72
N CYS A 229 -8.08 -17.45 9.26
CA CYS A 229 -9.47 -17.31 9.68
C CYS A 229 -10.39 -17.61 8.48
N SER A 230 -11.24 -18.63 8.60
CA SER A 230 -12.16 -19.04 7.52
C SER A 230 -13.14 -17.95 7.11
N ARG A 231 -13.45 -17.01 8.02
CA ARG A 231 -14.39 -15.91 7.79
C ARG A 231 -13.74 -14.73 7.07
N CYS A 232 -12.80 -14.03 7.73
CA CYS A 232 -12.21 -12.81 7.16
C CYS A 232 -11.04 -13.06 6.20
N LYS A 233 -10.37 -14.23 6.29
CA LYS A 233 -9.14 -14.56 5.56
C LYS A 233 -7.95 -13.57 5.75
N LEU A 234 -8.05 -12.63 6.70
CA LEU A 234 -7.04 -11.59 6.97
C LEU A 234 -6.05 -11.97 8.08
N MET A 235 -6.44 -12.86 9.00
CA MET A 235 -5.65 -13.22 10.17
C MET A 235 -5.15 -14.66 10.07
N PHE A 236 -3.94 -14.91 10.57
CA PHE A 236 -3.26 -16.20 10.57
C PHE A 236 -3.05 -16.72 11.99
N TYR A 237 -3.20 -18.02 12.17
CA TYR A 237 -3.05 -18.68 13.46
C TYR A 237 -2.28 -20.00 13.29
N ARG A 238 -1.47 -20.40 14.26
CA ARG A 238 -0.79 -21.72 14.23
C ARG A 238 -1.76 -22.90 14.34
N GLY A 239 -2.96 -22.66 14.83
CA GLY A 239 -4.00 -23.66 14.97
C GLY A 239 -5.26 -23.09 15.61
N LYS A 240 -6.27 -23.95 15.76
CA LYS A 240 -7.57 -23.60 16.36
C LYS A 240 -7.46 -23.01 17.76
N GLU A 241 -6.49 -23.44 18.55
CA GLU A 241 -6.26 -22.90 19.90
C GLU A 241 -5.86 -21.42 19.87
N CYS A 242 -4.85 -21.07 19.06
CA CYS A 242 -4.43 -19.67 18.86
C CYS A 242 -5.59 -18.82 18.32
N GLN A 243 -6.39 -19.36 17.40
CA GLN A 243 -7.58 -18.67 16.89
C GLN A 243 -8.61 -18.42 17.99
N ARG A 244 -8.90 -19.42 18.84
CA ARG A 244 -9.84 -19.30 19.96
C ARG A 244 -9.36 -18.25 20.97
N MET A 245 -8.07 -18.24 21.28
CA MET A 245 -7.48 -17.28 22.22
C MET A 245 -7.47 -15.85 21.68
N ALA A 246 -7.22 -15.64 20.39
CA ALA A 246 -7.33 -14.33 19.76
C ALA A 246 -8.78 -13.92 19.44
N TRP A 247 -9.76 -14.84 19.54
CA TRP A 247 -11.15 -14.55 19.15
C TRP A 247 -11.77 -13.34 19.87
N PRO A 248 -11.57 -13.11 21.19
CA PRO A 248 -12.15 -11.97 21.88
C PRO A 248 -11.76 -10.62 21.26
N SER A 249 -10.52 -10.43 20.82
CA SER A 249 -10.07 -9.20 20.13
C SER A 249 -10.36 -9.27 18.63
N HIS A 250 -10.19 -10.44 18.01
CA HIS A 250 -10.40 -10.62 16.58
C HIS A 250 -11.87 -10.43 16.15
N LYS A 251 -12.84 -10.86 16.97
CA LYS A 251 -14.26 -10.87 16.61
C LYS A 251 -14.81 -9.47 16.27
N PHE A 252 -14.25 -8.41 16.85
CA PHE A 252 -14.66 -7.04 16.58
C PHE A 252 -14.41 -6.68 15.11
N PHE A 253 -13.27 -7.10 14.57
CA PHE A 253 -12.89 -6.86 13.18
C PHE A 253 -13.38 -7.97 12.22
N CYS A 254 -13.65 -9.17 12.73
CA CYS A 254 -14.07 -10.32 11.92
C CYS A 254 -15.55 -10.29 11.51
N LYS A 255 -16.43 -9.74 12.38
CA LYS A 255 -17.88 -9.85 12.23
C LYS A 255 -18.47 -9.06 11.07
N SER A 256 -17.81 -8.00 10.65
CA SER A 256 -18.25 -7.07 9.61
C SER A 256 -18.18 -7.62 8.18
N VAL A 257 -17.50 -8.75 7.97
CA VAL A 257 -17.18 -9.25 6.63
C VAL A 257 -18.33 -10.04 5.96
N THR A 258 -19.30 -10.60 6.72
CA THR A 258 -20.28 -11.56 6.17
C THR A 258 -21.73 -11.08 6.18
N GLN A 259 -22.01 -9.79 6.30
CA GLN A 259 -23.40 -9.30 6.22
C GLN A 259 -23.81 -8.82 4.82
N THR A 260 -22.96 -9.00 3.81
CA THR A 260 -23.15 -8.46 2.44
C THR A 260 -23.01 -9.50 1.33
N ALA A 261 -23.10 -10.79 1.66
CA ALA A 261 -23.21 -11.86 0.67
C ALA A 261 -24.68 -12.16 0.36
#